data_AF-A0A7Y4Q945-F1
#
_entry.id   AF-A0A7Y4Q945-F1
#
_cell.length_a   1.000
_cell.length_b   1.000
_cell.length_c   1.000
_cell.angle_alpha   90.00
_cell.angle_beta   90.00
_cell.angle_gamma   90.00
#
_symmetry.space_group_name_H-M   'P 1'
#
loop_
_entity.id
_entity.type
_entity.pdbx_description
1 polymer ?
#
loop_
_entity_poly.entity_id
_entity_poly.type
_entity_poly.pdbx_seq_one_letter_code
_entity_poly.pdbx_strand_id
1 'polypeptide(L)'
;MNLKPNTIYHITTLSAWTAQLASDDYTTESLDKEGFIHCSTKEQVKDTLERYYSNQKDLLLLHINSSGLLAELKFELATNSELFPHVFGKLNKSAIVEIEKLT
;
A
#
# COMPACT_ATOMS: atom_id res chain seq x y z
N MET A 1 -23.76 4.50 1.92
CA MET A 1 -23.06 3.69 0.91
C MET A 1 -21.58 3.95 1.08
N ASN A 2 -20.79 2.96 1.53
CA ASN A 2 -19.35 3.14 1.67
C ASN A 2 -18.72 3.12 0.28
N LEU A 3 -18.41 4.30 -0.25
CA LEU A 3 -17.62 4.44 -1.46
C LEU A 3 -16.20 3.97 -1.10
N LYS A 4 -15.84 2.75 -1.49
CA LYS A 4 -14.43 2.37 -1.53
C LYS A 4 -13.72 3.39 -2.43
N PRO A 5 -12.59 3.98 -2.01
CA PRO A 5 -11.86 4.88 -2.88
C PRO A 5 -11.39 4.10 -4.12
N ASN A 6 -11.49 4.73 -5.29
CA ASN A 6 -11.10 4.08 -6.55
C ASN A 6 -9.59 3.77 -6.58
N THR A 7 -8.80 4.49 -5.77
CA THR A 7 -7.36 4.30 -5.62
C THR A 7 -6.97 4.26 -4.14
N ILE A 8 -6.12 3.31 -3.77
CA ILE A 8 -5.41 3.27 -2.48
C ILE A 8 -3.90 3.34 -2.72
N TYR A 9 -3.15 3.56 -1.66
CA TYR A 9 -1.72 3.85 -1.76
C TYR A 9 -0.89 2.93 -0.88
N HIS A 10 0.21 2.41 -1.41
CA HIS A 10 1.19 1.66 -0.61
C HIS A 10 2.57 2.32 -0.72
N ILE A 11 3.23 2.53 0.42
CA ILE A 11 4.59 3.06 0.47
C ILE A 11 5.56 1.89 0.62
N THR A 12 6.54 1.80 -0.28
CA THR A 12 7.61 0.81 -0.23
C THR A 12 8.95 1.47 -0.48
N THR A 13 10.05 0.82 -0.09
CA THR A 13 11.37 1.22 -0.56
C THR A 13 11.59 0.80 -2.01
N LEU A 14 12.43 1.54 -2.73
CA LEU A 14 12.89 1.21 -4.07
C LEU A 14 13.54 -0.17 -4.08
N SER A 15 14.37 -0.48 -3.08
CA SER A 15 15.05 -1.78 -3.00
C SER A 15 14.05 -2.94 -2.90
N ALA A 16 13.05 -2.85 -2.01
CA ALA A 16 12.03 -3.88 -1.82
C ALA A 16 11.16 -4.07 -3.08
N TRP A 17 10.86 -2.99 -3.79
CA TRP A 17 10.19 -3.07 -5.09
C TRP A 17 11.07 -3.75 -6.15
N THR A 18 12.33 -3.30 -6.29
CA THR A 18 13.24 -3.81 -7.32
C THR A 18 13.55 -5.30 -7.15
N ALA A 19 13.64 -5.79 -5.91
CA ALA A 19 13.88 -7.19 -5.60
C ALA A 19 12.77 -8.12 -6.12
N GLN A 20 11.60 -7.58 -6.42
CA GLN A 20 10.42 -8.34 -6.81
C GLN A 20 10.00 -8.09 -8.26
N LEU A 21 10.79 -7.37 -9.08
CA LEU A 21 10.38 -6.96 -10.44
C LEU A 21 9.94 -8.12 -11.34
N ALA A 22 10.58 -9.28 -11.24
CA ALA A 22 10.28 -10.45 -12.06
C ALA A 22 8.99 -11.19 -11.68
N SER A 23 8.39 -10.90 -10.52
CA SER A 23 7.14 -11.50 -10.06
C SER A 23 5.94 -10.68 -10.55
N ASP A 24 4.84 -11.33 -10.92
CA ASP A 24 3.56 -10.66 -11.24
C ASP A 24 2.87 -10.11 -9.98
N ASP A 25 3.21 -10.67 -8.82
CA ASP A 25 2.72 -10.24 -7.52
C ASP A 25 3.80 -9.52 -6.73
N TYR A 26 3.37 -8.61 -5.85
CA TYR A 26 4.19 -7.93 -4.86
C TYR A 26 3.77 -8.36 -3.45
N THR A 27 4.76 -8.59 -2.58
CA THR A 27 4.56 -8.91 -1.17
C THR A 27 5.42 -8.02 -0.27
N THR A 28 5.04 -7.95 1.01
CA THR A 28 5.75 -7.25 2.08
C THR A 28 5.84 -8.13 3.31
N GLU A 29 6.74 -7.79 4.22
CA GLU A 29 6.87 -8.46 5.52
C GLU A 29 5.59 -8.38 6.37
N SER A 30 4.79 -7.31 6.24
CA SER A 30 3.52 -7.20 6.95
C SER A 30 2.52 -8.28 6.51
N LEU A 31 2.54 -8.70 5.24
CA LEU A 31 1.69 -9.80 4.80
C LEU A 31 2.05 -11.10 5.52
N ASP A 32 3.34 -11.38 5.68
CA ASP A 32 3.82 -12.60 6.33
C ASP A 32 3.61 -12.59 7.85
N LYS A 33 3.73 -11.42 8.49
CA LYS A 33 3.65 -11.27 9.95
C LYS A 33 2.25 -10.98 10.48
N GLU A 34 1.48 -10.18 9.75
CA GLU A 34 0.20 -9.62 10.19
C GLU A 34 -0.98 -10.13 9.33
N GLY A 35 -0.69 -10.71 8.16
CA GLY A 35 -1.70 -11.27 7.26
C GLY A 35 -2.26 -10.28 6.25
N PHE A 36 -1.72 -9.05 6.17
CA PHE A 36 -2.14 -8.05 5.20
C PHE A 36 -1.04 -7.03 4.84
N ILE A 37 -1.19 -6.41 3.68
CA ILE A 37 -0.37 -5.27 3.25
C ILE A 37 -1.05 -3.98 3.70
N HIS A 38 -0.33 -3.14 4.45
CA HIS A 38 -0.82 -1.81 4.82
C HIS A 38 -0.91 -0.91 3.59
N CYS A 39 -2.05 -0.27 3.42
CA CYS A 39 -2.24 0.80 2.46
C CYS A 39 -2.78 2.05 3.18
N SER A 40 -2.88 3.14 2.46
CA SER A 40 -3.42 4.42 2.91
C SER A 40 -4.46 4.93 1.90
N THR A 41 -5.41 5.75 2.34
CA THR A 41 -6.10 6.67 1.44
C THR A 41 -5.16 7.81 1.05
N LYS A 42 -5.57 8.64 0.08
CA LYS A 42 -4.75 9.77 -0.37
C LYS A 42 -4.43 10.74 0.77
N GLU A 43 -5.42 11.02 1.61
CA GLU A 43 -5.33 11.95 2.73
C GLU A 43 -4.40 11.42 3.83
N GLN A 44 -4.29 10.10 3.95
CA GLN A 44 -3.46 9.42 4.95
C GLN A 44 -1.98 9.32 4.56
N VAL A 45 -1.63 9.43 3.27
CA VAL A 45 -0.24 9.21 2.79
C VAL A 45 0.77 10.08 3.53
N LYS A 46 0.46 11.37 3.71
CA LYS A 46 1.37 12.32 4.36
C LYS A 46 1.68 11.91 5.80
N ASP A 47 0.64 11.64 6.59
CA ASP A 47 0.79 11.27 8.00
C ASP A 47 1.46 9.90 8.15
N THR A 48 1.21 8.97 7.23
CA THR A 48 1.91 7.67 7.17
C THR A 48 3.40 7.85 6.91
N LEU A 49 3.79 8.75 5.97
CA LEU A 49 5.19 9.06 5.70
C LEU A 49 5.88 9.65 6.92
N GLU A 50 5.26 10.64 7.56
CA GLU A 50 5.83 11.30 8.75
C GLU A 50 6.01 10.31 9.92
N ARG A 51 5.05 9.41 10.13
CA ARG A 51 5.06 8.47 11.26
C ARG A 51 6.02 7.31 11.10
N TYR A 52 6.10 6.72 9.90
CA TYR A 52 6.81 5.44 9.70
C TYR A 52 8.05 5.55 8.81
N TYR A 53 8.18 6.63 8.02
CA TYR A 53 9.21 6.75 6.99
C TYR A 53 10.05 8.03 7.07
N SER A 54 9.94 8.81 8.15
CA SER A 54 10.60 10.13 8.30
C SER A 54 12.12 10.16 8.10
N ASN A 55 12.81 9.04 8.31
CA ASN A 55 14.27 8.92 8.11
C ASN A 55 14.64 7.98 6.96
N GLN A 56 13.67 7.58 6.14
CA GLN A 56 13.90 6.70 4.99
C GLN A 56 14.02 7.51 3.70
N LYS A 57 14.86 7.02 2.80
CA LYS A 57 15.06 7.57 1.45
C LYS A 57 14.69 6.52 0.43
N ASP A 58 14.64 6.95 -0.84
CA ASP A 58 14.35 6.09 -1.97
C ASP A 58 13.03 5.35 -1.78
N LEU A 59 12.00 6.10 -1.41
CA LEU A 59 10.65 5.61 -1.24
C LEU A 59 9.88 5.73 -2.56
N LEU A 60 8.99 4.77 -2.76
CA LEU A 60 8.02 4.75 -3.84
C LEU A 60 6.62 4.77 -3.24
N LEU A 61 5.73 5.51 -3.88
CA LEU A 61 4.30 5.46 -3.65
C LEU A 61 3.65 4.68 -4.80
N LEU A 62 3.11 3.50 -4.49
CA LEU A 62 2.34 2.70 -5.44
C LEU A 62 0.90 3.17 -5.40
N HIS A 63 0.40 3.63 -6.54
CA HIS A 63 -1.02 3.98 -6.72
C HIS A 63 -1.76 2.74 -7.21
N ILE A 64 -2.69 2.24 -6.41
CA ILE A 64 -3.34 0.94 -6.62
C ILE A 64 -4.82 1.17 -6.92
N ASN A 65 -5.27 0.76 -8.10
CA ASN A 65 -6.69 0.71 -8.44
C ASN A 65 -7.38 -0.40 -7.64
N SER A 66 -8.22 0.00 -6.68
CA SER A 66 -8.86 -0.92 -5.74
C SER A 66 -9.84 -1.88 -6.42
N SER A 67 -10.41 -1.50 -7.57
CA SER A 67 -11.31 -2.35 -8.35
C SER A 67 -10.59 -3.46 -9.12
N GLY A 68 -9.27 -3.33 -9.31
CA GLY A 68 -8.42 -4.32 -9.98
C GLY A 68 -7.73 -5.28 -9.02
N LEU A 69 -7.95 -5.16 -7.71
CA LEU A 69 -7.38 -6.05 -6.71
C LEU A 69 -7.98 -7.45 -6.80
N LEU A 70 -7.12 -8.46 -6.83
CA LEU A 70 -7.52 -9.86 -6.71
C LEU A 70 -7.68 -10.28 -5.24
N ALA A 71 -6.90 -9.66 -4.35
CA ALA A 71 -6.97 -9.90 -2.91
C ALA A 71 -8.09 -9.09 -2.25
N GLU A 72 -8.54 -9.54 -1.07
CA GLU A 72 -9.60 -8.85 -0.33
C GLU A 72 -9.10 -7.52 0.25
N LEU A 73 -9.86 -6.45 0.01
CA LEU A 73 -9.62 -5.11 0.58
C LEU A 73 -10.62 -4.82 1.71
N LYS A 74 -10.11 -4.61 2.92
CA LYS A 74 -10.89 -4.15 4.08
C LYS A 74 -10.40 -2.79 4.56
N PHE A 75 -11.29 -2.07 5.21
CA PHE A 75 -10.98 -0.84 5.92
C PHE A 75 -11.12 -1.11 7.41
N GLU A 76 -10.03 -1.01 8.15
CA GLU A 76 -9.98 -1.34 9.58
C GLU A 76 -9.50 -0.16 10.41
N LEU A 77 -9.99 -0.08 11.65
CA LEU A 77 -9.61 1.00 12.56
C LEU A 77 -8.15 0.83 12.98
N ALA A 78 -7.36 1.86 12.71
CA ALA A 78 -6.01 1.97 13.25
C ALA A 78 -6.02 2.68 14.62
N THR A 79 -4.85 2.77 15.24
CA THR A 79 -4.66 3.37 16.58
C THR A 79 -5.02 4.85 16.66
N ASN A 80 -5.09 5.56 15.54
CA ASN A 80 -5.56 6.94 15.44
C ASN A 80 -7.09 7.06 15.24
N SER A 81 -7.85 5.97 15.38
CA SER A 81 -9.30 5.93 15.16
C SER A 81 -9.76 6.24 13.72
N GLU A 82 -8.83 6.17 12.76
CA GLU A 82 -9.16 6.27 11.34
C GLU A 82 -9.19 4.89 10.69
N LEU A 83 -9.94 4.77 9.59
CA LEU A 83 -10.01 3.55 8.80
C LEU A 83 -8.88 3.52 7.76
N PHE A 84 -7.99 2.53 7.86
CA PHE A 84 -6.93 2.30 6.89
C PHE A 84 -7.29 1.13 5.97
N PRO A 85 -6.99 1.24 4.65
CA PRO A 85 -7.14 0.12 3.73
C PRO A 85 -6.06 -0.94 3.98
N HIS A 86 -6.47 -2.19 4.12
CA HIS A 86 -5.61 -3.36 4.24
C HIS A 86 -5.93 -4.37 3.13
N VAL A 87 -4.89 -4.83 2.43
CA VAL A 87 -5.00 -5.84 1.37
C VAL A 87 -4.61 -7.20 1.95
N PHE A 88 -5.58 -8.10 2.09
CA PHE A 88 -5.44 -9.44 2.68
C PHE A 88 -4.97 -10.45 1.63
N GLY A 89 -3.73 -10.29 1.17
CA GLY A 89 -3.11 -11.13 0.18
C GLY A 89 -1.98 -10.41 -0.55
N LYS A 90 -1.35 -11.12 -1.48
CA LYS A 90 -0.36 -10.50 -2.37
C LYS A 90 -1.02 -9.44 -3.24
N LEU A 91 -0.30 -8.35 -3.49
CA LEU A 91 -0.74 -7.29 -4.38
C LEU A 91 -0.41 -7.69 -5.82
N ASN A 92 -1.44 -7.98 -6.63
CA ASN A 92 -1.24 -8.19 -8.06
C ASN A 92 -0.76 -6.88 -8.71
N LYS A 93 0.39 -6.90 -9.39
CA LYS A 93 0.98 -5.67 -9.96
C LYS A 93 0.14 -5.06 -11.07
N SER A 94 -0.74 -5.84 -11.70
CA SER A 94 -1.72 -5.32 -12.66
C SER A 94 -2.73 -4.33 -12.05
N ALA A 95 -2.88 -4.30 -10.71
CA ALA A 95 -3.66 -3.28 -10.02
C ALA A 95 -2.88 -1.97 -9.77
N ILE A 96 -1.55 -1.97 -9.94
CA ILE A 96 -0.72 -0.78 -9.77
C ILE A 96 -0.78 0.04 -11.07
N VAL A 97 -1.37 1.23 -10.99
CA VAL A 97 -1.60 2.09 -12.16
C VAL A 97 -0.54 3.18 -12.30
N GLU A 98 0.16 3.51 -11.22
CA GLU A 98 1.24 4.50 -11.20
C GLU A 98 2.23 4.17 -10.07
N ILE A 99 3.51 4.49 -10.33
CA ILE A 99 4.59 4.40 -9.34
C ILE A 99 5.25 5.76 -9.28
N GLU A 100 5.10 6.43 -8.15
CA GLU A 100 5.64 7.76 -7.91
C GLU A 100 6.88 7.65 -7.02
N LYS A 101 7.96 8.36 -7.36
CA LYS A 101 9.12 8.48 -6.48
C LYS A 101 8.87 9.59 -5.46
N LEU A 102 8.99 9.26 -4.18
CA LEU A 102 8.89 10.23 -3.10
C LEU A 102 10.30 10.78 -2.80
N THR A 103 10.44 12.10 -2.86
CA THR A 103 11.70 12.85 -2.67
C THR A 103 11.76 13.55 -1.33
#